data_AF-A0A843LS81-F1
#
_entry.id   AF-A0A843LS81-F1
#
_cell.length_a   1.000
_cell.length_b   1.000
_cell.length_c   1.000
_cell.angle_alpha   90.00
_cell.angle_beta   90.00
_cell.angle_gamma   90.00
#
_symmetry.space_group_name_H-M   'P 1'
#
loop_
_entity.id
_entity.type
_entity.pdbx_description
1 polymer ?
#
loop_
_entity_poly.entity_id
_entity_poly.type
_entity_poly.pdbx_seq_one_letter_code
_entity_poly.pdbx_strand_id
1 'polypeptide(L)' 'MNPGIFDKFFRPSPKPHIVESPPPPLIIRGPGMESREYNEKPYFIVASVEMGNTTTKCILTGVNLETGMCYVINKTV' A
#
# COMPACT_ATOMS: atom_id res chain seq x y z
N MET A 1 -24.15 5.38 39.34
CA MET A 1 -23.33 5.86 38.19
C MET A 1 -22.60 4.66 37.63
N ASN A 2 -22.88 4.26 36.39
CA ASN A 2 -22.25 3.09 35.76
C ASN A 2 -20.82 3.47 35.32
N PRO A 3 -19.76 2.87 35.90
CA PRO A 3 -18.37 3.22 35.60
C PRO A 3 -17.92 2.82 34.17
N GLY A 4 -18.76 2.11 33.40
CA GLY A 4 -18.37 1.49 32.14
C GLY A 4 -18.28 2.39 30.89
N ILE A 5 -18.80 3.62 30.92
CA ILE A 5 -18.80 4.50 29.74
C ILE A 5 -17.48 5.28 29.64
N PHE A 6 -16.98 5.81 30.75
CA PHE A 6 -15.71 6.53 30.79
C PHE A 6 -14.51 5.61 30.55
N ASP A 7 -14.57 4.37 31.02
CA ASP A 7 -13.49 3.38 30.87
C ASP A 7 -13.25 2.91 29.42
N LYS A 8 -14.21 3.14 28.51
CA LYS A 8 -14.04 2.89 27.07
C LYS A 8 -13.35 4.04 26.33
N PHE A 9 -13.44 5.27 26.85
CA PHE A 9 -12.92 6.46 26.18
C PHE A 9 -11.40 6.65 26.39
N PHE A 10 -10.87 6.09 27.47
CA PHE A 10 -9.45 6.19 27.83
C PHE A 10 -8.60 4.96 27.44
N ARG A 11 -9.17 3.97 26.74
CA ARG A 11 -8.38 2.87 26.19
C ARG A 11 -7.66 3.38 24.95
N PRO A 12 -6.32 3.21 24.84
CA PRO A 12 -5.62 3.51 23.61
C PRO A 12 -6.28 2.72 22.49
N SER A 13 -6.70 3.43 21.43
CA SER A 13 -7.29 2.82 20.26
C SER A 13 -6.38 1.69 19.77
N PRO A 14 -6.92 0.49 19.45
CA PRO A 14 -6.11 -0.61 18.97
C PRO A 14 -5.24 -0.13 17.81
N LYS A 15 -3.93 -0.42 17.89
CA LYS A 15 -3.00 -0.06 16.82
C LYS A 15 -3.54 -0.62 15.50
N PRO A 16 -3.59 0.17 14.43
CA PRO A 16 -4.05 -0.32 13.13
C PRO A 16 -3.17 -1.49 12.71
N HIS A 17 -3.79 -2.57 12.25
CA HIS A 17 -3.07 -3.68 11.65
C HIS A 17 -2.68 -3.26 10.23
N ILE A 18 -1.39 -2.98 10.03
CA ILE A 18 -0.84 -2.66 8.71
C ILE A 18 -0.40 -3.98 8.08
N VAL A 19 -1.06 -4.36 6.98
CA VAL A 19 -0.66 -5.52 6.18
C VAL A 19 0.24 -5.03 5.06
N GLU A 20 1.45 -5.58 4.97
CA GLU A 20 2.37 -5.29 3.87
C GLU A 20 2.01 -6.16 2.66
N SER A 21 1.93 -5.55 1.48
CA SER A 21 1.79 -6.33 0.24
C SER A 21 3.16 -6.83 -0.21
N PRO A 22 3.23 -7.98 -0.90
CA PRO A 22 4.45 -8.38 -1.59
C PRO A 22 4.88 -7.29 -2.60
N PRO A 23 6.18 -7.01 -2.73
CA PRO A 23 6.66 -6.07 -3.73
C PRO A 23 6.41 -6.61 -5.15
N PRO A 24 6.26 -5.72 -6.15
CA PRO A 24 6.19 -6.13 -7.55
C PRO A 24 7.45 -6.92 -7.96
N PRO A 25 7.33 -7.93 -8.84
CA PRO A 25 8.49 -8.68 -9.31
C PRO A 25 9.50 -7.79 -10.06
N LEU A 26 10.75 -8.25 -10.07
CA LEU A 26 11.83 -7.64 -10.86
C LEU A 26 12.12 -8.51 -12.08
N ILE A 27 12.40 -7.84 -13.20
CA ILE A 27 12.90 -8.46 -14.42
C ILE A 27 14.42 -8.30 -14.40
N ILE A 28 15.13 -9.42 -14.31
CA ILE A 28 16.59 -9.49 -14.33
C ILE A 28 17.02 -9.99 -15.70
N ARG A 29 17.69 -9.13 -16.49
CA ARG A 29 18.19 -9.49 -17.83
C ARG A 29 19.70 -9.74 -17.85
N GLY A 30 20.43 -9.26 -16.85
CA GLY A 30 21.87 -9.40 -16.74
C GLY A 30 22.45 -8.57 -15.57
N PRO A 31 23.78 -8.60 -15.36
CA PRO A 31 24.43 -7.85 -14.29
C PRO A 31 24.12 -6.35 -14.38
N GLY A 32 23.50 -5.79 -13.34
CA GLY A 32 23.11 -4.36 -13.31
C GLY A 32 21.92 -3.99 -14.19
N MET A 33 21.28 -4.97 -14.85
CA MET A 33 20.07 -4.76 -15.68
C MET A 33 18.85 -5.33 -14.95
N GLU A 34 18.44 -4.61 -13.91
CA GLU A 34 17.23 -4.90 -13.14
C GLU A 34 16.17 -3.83 -13.43
N SER A 35 15.02 -4.25 -13.95
CA SER A 35 13.85 -3.41 -14.15
C SER A 35 12.73 -3.87 -13.25
N ARG A 36 11.92 -2.94 -12.72
CA ARG A 36 10.66 -3.32 -12.08
C ARG A 36 9.70 -3.82 -13.17
N GLU A 37 9.01 -4.94 -12.93
CA GLU A 37 8.16 -5.58 -13.94
C GLU A 37 7.09 -4.63 -14.50
N TYR A 38 6.52 -3.77 -13.64
CA TYR A 38 5.50 -2.79 -14.04
C TYR A 38 6.00 -1.68 -14.98
N ASN A 39 7.32 -1.53 -15.17
CA ASN A 39 7.87 -0.60 -16.17
C ASN A 39 7.81 -1.17 -17.59
N GLU A 40 7.74 -2.50 -17.74
CA GLU A 40 7.86 -3.18 -19.03
C GLU A 40 6.56 -3.89 -19.43
N LYS A 41 5.77 -4.34 -18.46
CA LYS A 41 4.53 -5.09 -18.68
C LYS A 41 3.28 -4.23 -18.52
N PRO A 42 2.13 -4.65 -19.11
CA PRO A 42 0.87 -3.94 -18.95
C PRO A 42 0.32 -4.06 -17.52
N TYR A 43 0.38 -2.96 -16.78
CA TYR A 43 -0.21 -2.82 -15.45
C TYR A 43 -1.31 -1.77 -15.47
N PHE A 44 -2.43 -2.06 -14.81
CA PHE A 44 -3.41 -1.05 -14.47
C PHE A 44 -3.03 -0.44 -13.12
N ILE A 45 -2.55 0.81 -13.13
CA ILE A 45 -2.10 1.52 -11.93
C ILE A 45 -3.23 2.42 -11.43
N VAL A 46 -3.63 2.21 -10.17
CA VAL A 46 -4.65 3.01 -9.48
C VAL A 46 -4.02 3.68 -8.28
N ALA A 47 -4.34 4.97 -8.09
CA ALA A 47 -4.01 5.72 -6.91
C ALA A 47 -5.29 5.95 -6.09
N SER A 48 -5.26 5.58 -4.81
CA SER A 48 -6.28 6.00 -3.85
C SER A 48 -5.68 7.04 -2.91
N VAL A 49 -6.35 8.19 -2.80
CA VAL A 49 -5.90 9.32 -1.99
C VAL A 49 -6.95 9.61 -0.93
N GLU A 50 -6.55 9.50 0.34
CA GLU A 50 -7.34 9.95 1.47
C GLU A 50 -6.79 11.30 1.93
N MET A 51 -7.64 12.33 1.88
CA MET A 51 -7.35 13.63 2.50
C MET A 51 -7.92 13.66 3.91
N GLY A 52 -7.05 13.66 4.91
CA GLY A 52 -7.38 14.09 6.26
C GLY A 52 -6.86 15.51 6.51
N ASN A 53 -7.49 16.23 7.45
CA ASN A 53 -7.24 17.64 7.81
C ASN A 53 -5.87 18.23 7.43
N THR A 54 -4.76 17.57 7.79
CA THR A 54 -3.39 18.06 7.51
C THR A 54 -2.47 17.03 6.84
N THR A 55 -2.96 15.83 6.51
CA THR A 55 -2.14 14.75 5.94
C THR A 55 -2.86 14.09 4.77
N THR A 56 -2.16 13.95 3.65
CA THR A 56 -2.62 13.17 2.50
C THR A 56 -1.94 11.81 2.53
N LYS A 57 -2.71 10.72 2.60
CA LYS A 57 -2.19 9.37 2.41
C LYS A 57 -2.57 8.91 1.02
N CYS A 58 -1.57 8.53 0.22
CA CYS A 58 -1.78 7.96 -1.10
C CYS A 58 -1.30 6.50 -1.10
N ILE A 59 -2.13 5.59 -1.56
CA ILE A 59 -1.77 4.20 -1.82
C ILE A 59 -1.76 4.03 -3.34
N LEU A 60 -0.59 3.69 -3.88
CA LEU A 60 -0.43 3.31 -5.28
C LEU A 60 -0.49 1.79 -5.37
N THR A 61 -1.41 1.27 -6.18
CA THR A 61 -1.54 -0.16 -6.44
C THR A 61 -1.45 -0.42 -7.94
N GLY A 62 -0.59 -1.35 -8.34
CA GLY A 62 -0.51 -1.85 -9.71
C GLY A 62 -1.12 -3.24 -9.81
N VAL A 63 -2.04 -3.43 -10.75
CA VAL A 63 -2.59 -4.74 -11.08
C VAL A 63 -1.93 -5.26 -12.34
N ASN A 64 -1.26 -6.41 -12.26
CA ASN A 64 -0.74 -7.11 -13.42
C ASN A 64 -1.91 -7.70 -14.21
N LEU A 65 -2.09 -7.30 -15.47
CA LEU A 65 -3.23 -7.73 -16.28
C LEU A 65 -3.10 -9.16 -16.84
N GLU A 66 -1.90 -9.75 -16.80
CA GLU A 66 -1.68 -11.15 -17.19
C GLU A 66 -2.04 -12.09 -16.05
N THR A 67 -1.65 -11.76 -14.81
CA THR A 67 -1.81 -12.64 -13.64
C THR A 67 -3.00 -12.28 -12.75
N GLY A 68 -3.55 -11.06 -12.87
CA GLY A 68 -4.58 -10.52 -11.99
C GLY A 68 -4.08 -10.12 -10.59
N MET A 69 -2.77 -10.17 -10.35
CA MET A 69 -2.19 -9.90 -9.04
C MET A 69 -2.03 -8.40 -8.79
N CYS A 70 -2.37 -7.96 -7.57
CA CYS A 70 -2.24 -6.59 -7.11
C CYS A 70 -0.99 -6.40 -6.24
N TYR A 71 -0.25 -5.32 -6.47
CA TYR A 71 0.98 -4.99 -5.74
C TYR A 71 0.97 -3.53 -5.29
N VAL A 72 1.43 -3.24 -4.07
CA VAL A 72 1.68 -1.85 -3.65
C VAL A 72 2.95 -1.35 -4.32
N ILE A 73 2.84 -0.20 -4.97
CA ILE A 73 3.95 0.45 -5.65
C ILE A 73 4.52 1.52 -4.72
N ASN A 74 5.73 1.30 -4.22
CA ASN A 74 6.45 2.33 -3.48
C ASN A 74 7.25 3.22 -4.47
N LYS A 75 6.87 4.49 -4.55
CA LYS A 75 7.60 5.51 -5.28
C LYS A 75 8.25 6.47 -4.30
N THR A 76 9.56 6.32 -4.12
CA THR A 76 10.40 7.34 -3.49
C THR A 76 10.60 8.45 -4.50
N VAL A 77 10.22 9.69 -4.13
CA VAL A 77 10.49 10.91 -4.92
C VAL A 77 11.87 11.46 -4.65
#